data_AF-A0A368B244-F1
#
_entry.id   AF-A0A368B244-F1
#
_cell.length_a   1.000
_cell.length_b   1.000
_cell.length_c   1.000
_cell.angle_alpha   90.00
_cell.angle_beta   90.00
_cell.angle_gamma   90.00
#
_symmetry.space_group_name_H-M   'P 1'
#
loop_
_entity.id
_entity.type
_entity.pdbx_description
1 polymer ?
#
loop_
_entity_poly.entity_id
_entity_poly.type
_entity_poly.pdbx_seq_one_letter_code
_entity_poly.pdbx_strand_id
1 'polypeptide(L)'
;MYLRSTKLFLICILSGFYACLALQAQIVTVEKVKFSSMKNDWLLGEVEIMTDRNTSQDAVSQEFVENVFVRLYLGFENKMLPGGIDYFYSSAKIMILEKGDRNTVRFFIPDKVMKVYRYRLPEYYYAEVLIGSKAQQMNAQSFSSKFRSRESLNNFMQKARQGMTSNSGKLMPSYIAPDAVRGSDPDAPIYRIDFNLN
;
A
#
# COMPACT_ATOMS: atom_id res chain seq x y z
N MET A 1 17.16 -69.92 21.16
CA MET A 1 16.64 -68.64 21.70
C MET A 1 17.10 -67.53 20.76
N TYR A 2 16.21 -67.00 19.90
CA TYR A 2 15.44 -65.74 20.13
C TYR A 2 16.40 -64.53 20.22
N LEU A 3 16.43 -63.47 19.42
CA LEU A 3 15.61 -62.85 18.35
C LEU A 3 16.59 -62.14 17.37
N ARG A 4 16.43 -62.21 16.03
CA ARG A 4 15.53 -61.43 15.16
C ARG A 4 15.88 -59.93 15.01
N SER A 5 16.45 -59.62 13.84
CA SER A 5 16.03 -58.54 12.92
C SER A 5 15.88 -57.11 13.46
N THR A 6 16.93 -56.30 13.36
CA THR A 6 16.86 -54.83 13.45
C THR A 6 17.85 -54.18 12.48
N LYS A 7 17.73 -54.52 11.20
CA LYS A 7 18.39 -53.79 10.10
C LYS A 7 17.38 -53.44 9.02
N LEU A 8 16.24 -52.82 9.36
CA LEU A 8 15.30 -52.37 8.33
C LEU A 8 14.22 -51.42 8.86
N PHE A 9 14.55 -50.42 9.69
CA PHE A 9 13.51 -49.45 10.11
C PHE A 9 14.05 -48.06 10.49
N LEU A 10 15.10 -47.59 9.82
CA LEU A 10 15.66 -46.26 10.10
C LEU A 10 16.04 -45.46 8.84
N ILE A 11 15.36 -45.70 7.72
CA ILE A 11 15.64 -45.00 6.43
C ILE A 11 14.40 -44.28 5.86
N CYS A 12 13.22 -44.35 6.49
CA CYS A 12 11.98 -43.75 5.96
C CYS A 12 11.49 -42.46 6.64
N ILE A 13 12.30 -41.78 7.47
CA ILE A 13 11.96 -40.47 8.05
C ILE A 13 12.89 -39.37 7.50
N LEU A 14 13.32 -39.52 6.24
CA LEU A 14 14.15 -38.54 5.53
C LEU A 14 13.53 -38.11 4.19
N SER A 15 12.22 -38.24 4.05
CA SER A 15 11.49 -37.84 2.84
C SER A 15 10.54 -36.68 3.13
N GLY A 16 11.02 -35.47 2.83
CA GLY A 16 10.20 -34.52 2.10
C GLY A 16 9.34 -33.55 2.92
N PHE A 17 9.94 -32.81 3.85
CA PHE A 17 9.43 -31.47 4.18
C PHE A 17 10.47 -30.41 3.81
N TYR A 18 10.93 -30.43 2.56
CA TYR A 18 11.31 -29.17 1.93
C TYR A 18 9.99 -28.42 1.66
N ALA A 19 9.46 -27.78 2.70
CA ALA A 19 8.56 -26.67 2.50
C ALA A 19 9.38 -25.64 1.72
N CYS A 20 9.25 -25.66 0.40
CA CYS A 20 9.71 -24.58 -0.44
C CYS A 20 8.93 -23.36 0.06
N LEU A 21 9.58 -22.56 0.90
CA LEU A 21 9.21 -21.17 1.12
C LEU A 21 9.38 -20.53 -0.25
N ALA A 22 8.37 -20.67 -1.10
CA ALA A 22 8.25 -19.90 -2.31
C ALA A 22 8.21 -18.45 -1.81
N LEU A 23 9.36 -17.79 -1.89
CA LEU A 23 9.45 -16.35 -1.78
C LEU A 23 8.49 -15.85 -2.86
N GLN A 24 7.28 -15.46 -2.46
CA GLN A 24 6.32 -14.94 -3.41
C GLN A 24 6.96 -13.68 -3.99
N ALA A 25 7.38 -13.77 -5.26
CA ALA A 25 7.90 -12.63 -5.97
C ALA A 25 6.82 -11.55 -5.93
N GLN A 26 7.16 -10.39 -5.36
CA GLN A 26 6.24 -9.27 -5.33
C GLN A 26 6.03 -8.82 -6.77
N ILE A 27 4.78 -8.75 -7.22
CA ILE A 27 4.46 -8.35 -8.59
C ILE A 27 4.48 -6.83 -8.71
N VAL A 28 4.09 -6.13 -7.64
CA VAL A 28 4.20 -4.68 -7.54
C VAL A 28 4.74 -4.33 -6.16
N THR A 29 5.86 -3.61 -6.10
CA THR A 29 6.53 -3.20 -4.86
C THR A 29 6.32 -1.71 -4.60
N VAL A 30 6.33 -1.31 -3.33
CA VAL A 30 6.46 0.10 -2.96
C VAL A 30 7.95 0.41 -2.83
N GLU A 31 8.46 1.30 -3.67
CA GLU A 31 9.87 1.71 -3.65
C GLU A 31 10.11 2.88 -2.70
N LYS A 32 9.14 3.80 -2.62
CA LYS A 32 9.28 5.01 -1.83
C LYS A 32 7.93 5.60 -1.46
N VAL A 33 7.85 6.12 -0.24
CA VAL A 33 6.75 6.99 0.19
C VAL A 33 7.33 8.32 0.66
N LYS A 34 6.84 9.43 0.09
CA LYS A 34 7.32 10.78 0.42
C LYS A 34 6.15 11.72 0.64
N PHE A 35 6.32 12.65 1.57
CA PHE A 35 5.38 13.72 1.82
C PHE A 35 6.05 15.08 1.69
N SER A 36 5.34 16.05 1.14
CA SER A 36 5.80 17.44 1.06
C SER A 36 4.63 18.41 1.17
N SER A 37 4.93 19.63 1.61
CA SER A 37 4.01 20.75 1.53
C SER A 37 4.27 21.51 0.24
N MET A 38 3.21 21.80 -0.51
CA MET A 38 3.28 22.62 -1.72
C MET A 38 3.21 24.12 -1.37
N LYS A 39 3.45 24.98 -2.36
CA LYS A 39 3.46 26.46 -2.20
C LYS A 39 2.19 27.05 -1.55
N ASN A 40 1.06 26.35 -1.64
CA ASN A 40 -0.22 26.78 -1.08
C ASN A 40 -0.65 25.99 0.18
N ASP A 41 0.28 25.30 0.86
CA ASP A 41 0.03 24.41 2.01
C ASP A 41 -0.82 23.17 1.71
N TRP A 42 -0.96 22.81 0.43
CA TRP A 42 -1.46 21.49 0.07
C TRP A 42 -0.44 20.43 0.48
N LEU A 43 -0.92 19.34 1.08
CA LEU A 43 -0.09 18.17 1.26
C LEU A 43 -0.03 17.40 -0.06
N LEU A 44 1.18 17.04 -0.49
CA LEU A 44 1.43 16.05 -1.52
C LEU A 44 2.04 14.80 -0.88
N GLY A 45 1.36 13.67 -1.04
CA GLY A 45 1.87 12.33 -0.75
C GLY A 45 2.18 11.59 -2.04
N GLU A 46 3.39 11.06 -2.18
CA GLU A 46 3.88 10.34 -3.35
C GLU A 46 4.20 8.91 -2.95
N VAL A 47 3.58 7.94 -3.63
CA VAL A 47 3.86 6.51 -3.49
C VAL A 47 4.45 6.03 -4.81
N GLU A 48 5.76 5.84 -4.82
CA GLU A 48 6.49 5.28 -5.95
C GLU A 48 6.36 3.75 -5.92
N ILE A 49 5.93 3.18 -7.03
CA ILE A 49 5.78 1.74 -7.20
C ILE A 49 6.62 1.24 -8.37
N MET A 50 7.08 0.00 -8.29
CA MET A 50 7.77 -0.70 -9.35
C MET A 50 7.03 -1.99 -9.69
N THR A 51 6.89 -2.26 -10.97
CA THR A 51 6.15 -3.42 -11.48
C THR A 51 7.12 -4.49 -11.97
N ASP A 52 7.04 -5.68 -11.37
CA ASP A 52 7.77 -6.87 -11.76
C ASP A 52 6.90 -7.78 -12.64
N ARG A 53 7.45 -8.93 -13.04
CA ARG A 53 6.74 -9.94 -13.84
C ARG A 53 5.48 -10.39 -13.11
N ASN A 54 4.34 -10.42 -13.82
CA ASN A 54 3.10 -10.97 -13.30
C ASN A 54 3.23 -12.50 -13.16
N THR A 55 3.30 -12.96 -11.91
CA THR A 55 3.44 -14.38 -11.56
C THR A 55 2.11 -15.03 -11.16
N SER A 56 0.99 -14.30 -11.28
CA SER A 56 -0.32 -14.85 -10.96
C SER A 56 -0.71 -15.94 -11.97
N GLN A 57 -1.31 -17.03 -11.48
CA GLN A 57 -1.70 -18.18 -12.32
C GLN A 57 -2.83 -17.84 -13.31
N ASP A 58 -3.63 -16.83 -12.98
CA ASP A 58 -4.73 -16.28 -13.77
C ASP A 58 -4.31 -15.06 -14.60
N ALA A 59 -3.02 -14.75 -14.68
CA ALA A 59 -2.52 -13.62 -15.46
C ALA A 59 -2.73 -13.86 -16.97
N VAL A 60 -3.37 -12.90 -17.64
CA VAL A 60 -3.51 -12.89 -19.10
C VAL A 60 -2.14 -12.69 -19.77
N SER A 61 -1.27 -11.89 -19.16
CA SER A 61 0.10 -11.66 -19.60
C SER A 61 1.05 -11.60 -18.41
N GLN A 62 2.28 -12.07 -18.61
CA GLN A 62 3.35 -11.96 -17.62
C GLN A 62 4.01 -10.59 -17.60
N GLU A 63 3.81 -9.79 -18.64
CA GLU A 63 4.38 -8.45 -18.79
C GLU A 63 3.40 -7.36 -18.34
N PHE A 64 2.12 -7.68 -18.12
CA PHE A 64 1.11 -6.71 -17.69
C PHE A 64 0.40 -7.14 -16.40
N VAL A 65 0.11 -6.16 -15.55
CA VAL A 65 -0.59 -6.34 -14.28
C VAL A 65 -1.83 -5.45 -14.26
N GLU A 66 -3.00 -6.05 -14.06
CA GLU A 66 -4.29 -5.34 -14.01
C GLU A 66 -4.89 -5.36 -12.60
N ASN A 67 -5.93 -4.55 -12.38
CA ASN A 67 -6.67 -4.49 -11.12
C ASN A 67 -5.79 -4.16 -9.90
N VAL A 68 -4.84 -3.25 -10.10
CA VAL A 68 -3.90 -2.82 -9.06
C VAL A 68 -4.55 -1.70 -8.25
N PHE A 69 -4.56 -1.84 -6.93
CA PHE A 69 -4.97 -0.80 -6.00
C PHE A 69 -3.76 -0.33 -5.21
N VAL A 70 -3.58 0.99 -5.14
CA VAL A 70 -2.65 1.63 -4.20
C VAL A 70 -3.47 2.37 -3.15
N ARG A 71 -3.36 1.93 -1.91
CA ARG A 71 -4.06 2.51 -0.76
C ARG A 71 -3.08 3.24 0.12
N LEU A 72 -3.42 4.47 0.48
CA LEU A 72 -2.62 5.30 1.37
C LEU A 72 -3.38 5.54 2.67
N TYR A 73 -2.72 5.20 3.78
CA TYR A 73 -3.18 5.40 5.14
C TYR A 73 -2.28 6.44 5.79
N LEU A 74 -2.83 7.51 6.36
CA LEU A 74 -2.06 8.56 7.03
C LEU A 74 -2.57 8.79 8.46
N GLY A 75 -1.66 9.16 9.34
CA GLY A 75 -1.94 9.60 10.71
C GLY A 75 -1.20 10.89 11.02
N PHE A 76 -1.95 11.93 11.35
CA PHE A 76 -1.42 13.21 11.80
C PHE A 76 -1.55 13.33 13.30
N GLU A 77 -0.53 13.88 13.97
CA GLU A 77 -0.71 14.29 15.35
C GLU A 77 -1.78 15.38 15.46
N ASN A 78 -2.75 15.15 16.34
CA ASN A 78 -3.82 16.09 16.63
C ASN A 78 -4.15 16.03 18.12
N LYS A 79 -3.57 16.97 18.88
CA LYS A 79 -3.73 17.06 20.34
C LYS A 79 -5.16 17.36 20.79
N MET A 80 -6.04 17.77 19.88
CA MET A 80 -7.44 18.06 20.18
C MET A 80 -8.32 16.81 20.13
N LEU A 81 -7.82 15.69 19.58
CA LEU A 81 -8.57 14.44 19.46
C LEU A 81 -8.23 13.46 20.59
N PRO A 82 -9.22 12.69 21.09
CA PRO A 82 -8.96 11.53 21.91
C PRO A 82 -8.02 10.55 21.20
N GLY A 83 -6.92 10.18 21.85
CA GLY A 83 -5.88 9.32 21.26
C GLY A 83 -4.84 10.08 20.42
N GLY A 84 -4.97 11.40 20.26
CA GLY A 84 -3.91 12.28 19.75
C GLY A 84 -3.58 12.14 18.27
N ILE A 85 -4.31 11.33 17.50
CA ILE A 85 -4.05 11.07 16.08
C ILE A 85 -5.33 11.23 15.27
N ASP A 86 -5.23 11.93 14.16
CA ASP A 86 -6.27 12.01 13.13
C ASP A 86 -5.90 11.13 11.94
N TYR A 87 -6.83 10.30 11.47
CA TYR A 87 -6.55 9.23 10.52
C TYR A 87 -7.21 9.47 9.17
N PHE A 88 -6.44 9.32 8.10
CA PHE A 88 -6.91 9.48 6.73
C PHE A 88 -6.66 8.19 5.94
N TYR A 89 -7.55 7.92 4.99
CA TYR A 89 -7.48 6.77 4.11
C TYR A 89 -7.97 7.15 2.72
N SER A 90 -7.29 6.65 1.70
CA SER A 90 -7.70 6.80 0.30
C SER A 90 -7.16 5.67 -0.55
N SER A 91 -7.78 5.44 -1.70
CA SER A 91 -7.41 4.37 -2.63
C SER A 91 -7.40 4.90 -4.07
N ALA A 92 -6.33 4.63 -4.79
CA ALA A 92 -6.26 4.79 -6.24
C ALA A 92 -6.35 3.40 -6.89
N LYS A 93 -7.12 3.30 -7.97
CA LYS A 93 -7.21 2.09 -8.80
C LYS A 93 -6.49 2.36 -10.10
N ILE A 94 -5.52 1.52 -10.41
CA ILE A 94 -4.73 1.56 -11.63
C ILE A 94 -5.34 0.57 -12.61
N MET A 95 -5.49 1.00 -13.86
CA MET A 95 -6.07 0.20 -14.93
C MET A 95 -5.14 -0.96 -15.30
N ILE A 96 -3.89 -0.63 -15.63
CA ILE A 96 -2.87 -1.57 -16.08
C ILE A 96 -1.48 -0.99 -15.77
N LEU A 97 -0.53 -1.87 -15.47
CA LEU A 97 0.90 -1.57 -15.33
C LEU A 97 1.69 -2.51 -16.22
N GLU A 98 2.78 -2.03 -16.81
CA GLU A 98 3.73 -2.85 -17.55
C GLU A 98 4.94 -3.20 -16.67
N LYS A 99 5.48 -4.39 -16.84
CA LYS A 99 6.69 -4.83 -16.16
C LYS A 99 7.86 -3.92 -16.53
N GLY A 100 8.62 -3.51 -15.52
CA GLY A 100 9.70 -2.54 -15.64
C GLY A 100 9.24 -1.10 -15.46
N ASP A 101 7.93 -0.84 -15.43
CA ASP A 101 7.42 0.49 -15.13
C ASP A 101 7.76 0.92 -13.72
N ARG A 102 8.08 2.21 -13.61
CA ARG A 102 8.14 2.95 -12.35
C ARG A 102 7.12 4.06 -12.42
N ASN A 103 6.06 3.96 -11.62
CA ASN A 103 5.00 4.95 -11.56
C ASN A 103 4.94 5.59 -10.18
N THR A 104 4.47 6.84 -10.15
CA THR A 104 4.21 7.54 -8.89
C THR A 104 2.72 7.78 -8.73
N VAL A 105 2.14 7.16 -7.70
CA VAL A 105 0.75 7.43 -7.31
C VAL A 105 0.73 8.60 -6.33
N ARG A 106 0.07 9.69 -6.72
CA ARG A 106 0.00 10.90 -5.91
C ARG A 106 -1.34 11.04 -5.21
N PHE A 107 -1.28 11.50 -3.97
CA PHE A 107 -2.41 11.83 -3.13
C PHE A 107 -2.26 13.24 -2.56
N PHE A 108 -3.38 13.92 -2.38
CA PHE A 108 -3.43 15.31 -1.97
C PHE A 108 -4.35 15.50 -0.76
N ILE A 109 -3.98 16.42 0.12
CA ILE A 109 -4.91 17.00 1.11
C ILE A 109 -5.00 18.51 0.87
N PRO A 110 -6.21 19.07 0.71
CA PRO A 110 -6.39 20.50 0.50
C PRO A 110 -5.84 21.34 1.64
N ASP A 111 -5.32 22.51 1.30
CA ASP A 111 -4.76 23.47 2.25
C ASP A 111 -5.72 23.85 3.38
N LYS A 112 -7.02 24.03 3.09
CA LYS A 112 -8.03 24.34 4.09
C LYS A 112 -8.12 23.23 5.15
N VAL A 113 -8.04 21.96 4.75
CA VAL A 113 -8.01 20.83 5.69
C VAL A 113 -6.73 20.88 6.53
N MET A 114 -5.58 21.10 5.89
CA MET A 114 -4.28 21.23 6.58
C MET A 114 -4.29 22.38 7.60
N LYS A 115 -4.87 23.54 7.25
CA LYS A 115 -4.89 24.76 8.07
C LYS A 115 -5.85 24.67 9.25
N VAL A 116 -7.05 24.13 9.05
CA VAL A 116 -8.07 24.04 10.12
C VAL A 116 -7.54 23.29 11.34
N TYR A 117 -6.84 22.18 11.10
CA TYR A 117 -6.27 21.35 12.17
C TYR A 117 -4.79 21.61 12.43
N ARG A 118 -4.19 22.57 11.70
CA ARG A 118 -2.76 22.93 11.78
C ARG A 118 -1.83 21.73 11.63
N TYR A 119 -2.16 20.82 10.73
CA TYR A 119 -1.36 19.63 10.49
C TYR A 119 0.02 20.01 9.92
N ARG A 120 1.02 19.23 10.33
CA ARG A 120 2.31 19.13 9.64
C ARG A 120 2.27 17.96 8.65
N LEU A 121 3.44 17.46 8.24
CA LEU A 121 3.52 16.20 7.51
C LEU A 121 3.06 15.03 8.40
N PRO A 122 2.49 13.96 7.82
CA PRO A 122 2.04 12.80 8.58
C PRO A 122 3.22 12.07 9.24
N GLU A 123 3.09 11.71 10.51
CA GLU A 123 4.11 10.93 11.22
C GLU A 123 3.94 9.42 11.03
N TYR A 124 2.69 9.00 10.88
CA TYR A 124 2.31 7.61 10.66
C TYR A 124 1.79 7.48 9.23
N TYR A 125 2.32 6.52 8.49
CA TYR A 125 1.83 6.21 7.15
C TYR A 125 2.01 4.75 6.83
N TYR A 126 1.14 4.25 5.94
CA TYR A 126 1.30 2.97 5.28
C TYR A 126 0.77 3.09 3.85
N ALA A 127 1.52 2.54 2.90
CA ALA A 127 1.13 2.34 1.52
C ALA A 127 0.92 0.83 1.30
N GLU A 128 -0.30 0.44 0.94
CA GLU A 128 -0.67 -0.93 0.66
C GLU A 128 -0.92 -1.07 -0.84
N VAL A 129 -0.31 -2.08 -1.46
CA VAL A 129 -0.59 -2.45 -2.84
C VAL A 129 -1.40 -3.74 -2.85
N LEU A 130 -2.48 -3.77 -3.63
CA LEU A 130 -3.28 -4.98 -3.88
C LEU A 130 -3.37 -5.25 -5.37
N ILE A 131 -3.38 -6.54 -5.73
CA ILE A 131 -3.70 -7.01 -7.08
C ILE A 131 -4.98 -7.83 -6.96
N GLY A 132 -6.07 -7.32 -7.54
CA GLY A 132 -7.41 -7.81 -7.23
C GLY A 132 -7.72 -7.64 -5.74
N SER A 133 -7.94 -8.75 -5.04
CA SER A 133 -8.17 -8.80 -3.59
C SER A 133 -6.95 -9.21 -2.77
N LYS A 134 -5.80 -9.49 -3.41
CA LYS A 134 -4.60 -10.00 -2.76
C LYS A 134 -3.62 -8.87 -2.46
N ALA A 135 -3.36 -8.62 -1.17
CA ALA A 135 -2.32 -7.70 -0.75
C ALA A 135 -0.94 -8.21 -1.16
N GLN A 136 -0.12 -7.34 -1.73
CA GLN A 136 1.30 -7.59 -1.94
C GLN A 136 2.03 -7.56 -0.60
N GLN A 137 3.18 -8.24 -0.53
CA GLN A 137 3.99 -8.25 0.68
C GLN A 137 4.52 -6.84 0.97
N MET A 138 4.36 -6.39 2.21
CA MET A 138 4.92 -5.11 2.65
C MET A 138 6.44 -5.18 2.78
N ASN A 139 7.11 -4.06 2.51
CA ASN A 139 8.53 -3.86 2.75
C ASN A 139 8.76 -2.65 3.67
N ALA A 140 10.01 -2.38 4.05
CA ALA A 140 10.36 -1.29 4.96
C ALA A 140 10.03 0.12 4.40
N GLN A 141 9.92 0.27 3.08
CA GLN A 141 9.57 1.54 2.44
C GLN A 141 8.07 1.80 2.47
N SER A 142 7.26 0.75 2.68
CA SER A 142 5.81 0.83 2.63
C SER A 142 5.22 1.56 3.84
N PHE A 143 5.92 1.68 4.97
CA PHE A 143 5.36 2.25 6.20
C PHE A 143 6.35 3.11 7.00
N SER A 144 5.81 3.96 7.87
CA SER A 144 6.61 4.79 8.78
C SER A 144 7.42 3.95 9.77
N SER A 145 8.69 4.30 9.98
CA SER A 145 9.54 3.69 11.01
C SER A 145 9.04 3.85 12.45
N LYS A 146 7.98 4.65 12.67
CA LYS A 146 7.29 4.79 13.96
C LYS A 146 6.58 3.51 14.41
N PHE A 147 6.24 2.59 13.50
CA PHE A 147 5.62 1.32 13.85
C PHE A 147 6.64 0.33 14.42
N ARG A 148 6.38 -0.14 15.65
CA ARG A 148 7.27 -1.06 16.38
C ARG A 148 6.87 -2.53 16.25
N SER A 149 5.67 -2.80 15.78
CA SER A 149 5.14 -4.16 15.63
C SER A 149 4.10 -4.23 14.52
N ARG A 150 3.90 -5.43 13.97
CA ARG A 150 2.85 -5.68 12.99
C ARG A 150 1.45 -5.39 13.55
N GLU A 151 1.24 -5.66 14.84
CA GLU A 151 -0.01 -5.35 15.54
C GLU A 151 -0.29 -3.84 15.55
N SER A 152 0.72 -3.01 15.85
CA SER A 152 0.55 -1.54 15.85
C SER A 152 0.16 -1.01 14.46
N LEU A 153 0.71 -1.59 13.40
CA LEU A 153 0.38 -1.26 12.02
C LEU A 153 -1.05 -1.72 11.66
N ASN A 154 -1.44 -2.94 12.04
CA ASN A 154 -2.78 -3.44 11.78
C ASN A 154 -3.84 -2.59 12.51
N ASN A 155 -3.59 -2.20 13.76
CA ASN A 155 -4.46 -1.31 14.53
C ASN A 155 -4.57 0.08 13.88
N PHE A 156 -3.46 0.61 13.36
CA PHE A 156 -3.45 1.85 12.59
C PHE A 156 -4.32 1.75 11.33
N MET A 157 -4.14 0.69 10.53
CA MET A 157 -4.96 0.45 9.33
C MET A 157 -6.45 0.38 9.67
N GLN A 158 -6.82 -0.32 10.75
CA GLN A 158 -8.21 -0.43 11.19
C GLN A 158 -8.79 0.93 11.54
N LYS A 159 -8.08 1.73 12.35
CA LYS A 159 -8.53 3.08 12.74
C LYS A 159 -8.66 4.02 11.54
N ALA A 160 -7.71 3.96 10.60
CA ALA A 160 -7.76 4.76 9.38
C ALA A 160 -8.94 4.38 8.47
N ARG A 161 -9.27 3.09 8.34
CA ARG A 161 -10.47 2.65 7.62
C ARG A 161 -11.76 3.06 8.34
N GLN A 162 -11.80 3.00 9.67
CA GLN A 162 -12.95 3.45 10.46
C GLN A 162 -13.17 4.96 10.37
N GLY A 163 -12.09 5.75 10.33
CA GLY A 163 -12.12 7.21 10.15
C GLY A 163 -12.51 7.66 8.74
N MET A 164 -12.62 6.74 7.77
CA MET A 164 -12.93 7.05 6.38
C MET A 164 -14.24 7.82 6.20
N THR A 165 -15.26 7.57 7.03
CA THR A 165 -16.54 8.30 6.95
C THR A 165 -16.39 9.78 7.31
N SER A 166 -15.58 10.09 8.32
CA SER A 166 -15.33 11.47 8.77
C SER A 166 -14.35 12.24 7.88
N ASN A 167 -13.50 11.52 7.14
CA ASN A 167 -12.43 12.08 6.32
C ASN A 167 -12.59 11.77 4.81
N SER A 168 -13.78 11.31 4.40
CA SER A 168 -14.11 11.00 3.01
C SER A 168 -13.86 12.21 2.12
N GLY A 169 -13.13 11.99 1.02
CA GLY A 169 -12.77 13.04 0.07
C GLY A 169 -11.70 14.05 0.53
N LYS A 170 -11.21 13.98 1.78
CA LYS A 170 -10.16 14.89 2.26
C LYS A 170 -8.76 14.48 1.80
N LEU A 171 -8.48 13.16 1.74
CA LEU A 171 -7.30 12.59 1.10
C LEU A 171 -7.72 12.09 -0.28
N MET A 172 -7.31 12.79 -1.33
CA MET A 172 -7.75 12.54 -2.70
C MET A 172 -6.60 12.02 -3.56
N PRO A 173 -6.80 10.98 -4.38
CA PRO A 173 -5.83 10.61 -5.40
C PRO A 173 -5.77 11.67 -6.51
N SER A 174 -4.66 11.72 -7.24
CA SER A 174 -4.35 12.79 -8.21
C SER A 174 -5.41 13.00 -9.27
N TYR A 175 -6.08 11.95 -9.74
CA TYR A 175 -7.14 12.05 -10.76
C TYR A 175 -8.42 12.77 -10.29
N ILE A 176 -8.56 13.03 -8.99
CA ILE A 176 -9.67 13.83 -8.40
C ILE A 176 -9.18 15.22 -7.99
N ALA A 177 -7.86 15.43 -7.86
CA ALA A 177 -7.31 16.70 -7.43
C ALA A 177 -7.48 17.79 -8.51
N PRO A 178 -7.66 19.07 -8.12
CA PRO A 178 -7.76 20.16 -9.09
C PRO A 178 -6.52 20.24 -9.99
N ASP A 179 -6.71 20.48 -11.28
CA ASP A 179 -5.62 20.58 -12.27
C ASP A 179 -4.56 21.61 -11.89
N ALA A 180 -4.99 22.74 -11.30
CA ALA A 180 -4.10 23.80 -10.84
C ALA A 180 -3.12 23.35 -9.73
N VAL A 181 -3.44 22.26 -9.03
CA VAL A 181 -2.57 21.66 -7.99
C VAL A 181 -1.77 20.51 -8.57
N ARG A 182 -2.41 19.61 -9.31
CA ARG A 182 -1.78 18.42 -9.88
C ARG A 182 -0.66 18.78 -10.86
N GLY A 183 -0.88 19.79 -11.71
CA GLY A 183 0.03 20.12 -12.81
C GLY A 183 0.17 18.98 -13.82
N SER A 184 1.29 18.97 -14.54
CA SER A 184 1.68 17.83 -15.39
C SER A 184 2.23 16.70 -14.54
N ASP A 185 1.79 15.48 -14.81
CA ASP A 185 2.22 14.29 -14.08
C ASP A 185 2.55 13.15 -15.07
N PRO A 186 3.77 13.14 -15.63
CA PRO A 186 4.19 12.12 -16.59
C PRO A 186 4.41 10.74 -15.95
N ASP A 187 4.62 10.68 -14.64
CA ASP A 187 4.90 9.43 -13.92
C ASP A 187 3.62 8.75 -13.40
N ALA A 188 2.46 9.41 -13.54
CA ALA A 188 1.18 8.85 -13.12
C ALA A 188 0.86 7.59 -13.92
N PRO A 189 0.42 6.51 -13.25
CA PRO A 189 -0.14 5.38 -13.96
C PRO A 189 -1.50 5.75 -14.55
N ILE A 190 -1.96 4.96 -15.51
CA ILE A 190 -3.31 5.11 -16.07
C ILE A 190 -4.32 4.64 -15.02
N TYR A 191 -5.09 5.58 -14.46
CA TYR A 191 -6.09 5.28 -13.44
C TYR A 191 -7.37 4.72 -14.05
N ARG A 192 -8.00 3.79 -13.33
CA ARG A 192 -9.39 3.41 -13.55
C ARG A 192 -10.27 4.23 -12.62
N ILE A 193 -11.10 5.09 -13.20
CA ILE A 193 -12.05 5.93 -12.46
C ILE A 193 -13.38 5.21 -12.43
N ASP A 194 -13.76 4.68 -11.27
CA ASP A 194 -15.07 4.09 -11.07
C ASP A 194 -16.04 5.23 -10.67
N PHE A 195 -16.77 5.78 -11.65
CA PHE A 195 -17.84 6.74 -11.39
C PHE A 195 -19.06 6.00 -10.83
N ASN A 196 -19.02 5.66 -9.54
CA ASN A 196 -20.24 5.27 -8.85
C ASN A 196 -21.06 6.53 -8.57
N LEU A 197 -21.81 6.96 -9.58
CA LEU A 197 -22.92 7.91 -9.45
C LEU A 197 -24.11 7.18 -8.84
N ASN A 198 -24.05 6.87 -7.55
CA ASN A 198 -25.20 6.45 -6.77
C ASN A 198 -25.64 7.61 -5.88
#